data_AF-A0A3B3Y9Z3-F1
#
_entry.id   AF-A0A3B3Y9Z3-F1
#
_cell.length_a   1.000
_cell.length_b   1.000
_cell.length_c   1.000
_cell.angle_alpha   90.00
_cell.angle_beta   90.00
_cell.angle_gamma   90.00
#
_symmetry.space_group_name_H-M   'P 1'
#
loop_
_entity.id
_entity.type
_entity.pdbx_description
1 polymer ?
#
loop_
_entity_poly.entity_id
_entity_poly.type
_entity_poly.pdbx_seq_one_letter_code
_entity_poly.pdbx_strand_id
1 'polypeptide(L)'
;MSCRRSAIINMSTVLASVKKCPETFQMAQMYPYRTSKAALNMLTCCQAEDFKHRGILVTAIHPGWVRTEMGGPQVSLHYTL
;
A
#
# COMPACT_ATOMS: atom_id res chain seq x y z
N MET A 1 -20.16 -12.57 -4.69
CA MET A 1 -19.28 -12.24 -3.54
C MET A 1 -19.87 -12.89 -2.30
N SER A 2 -19.06 -13.61 -1.51
CA SER A 2 -19.54 -14.30 -0.30
C SER A 2 -19.38 -13.39 0.91
N CYS A 3 -20.47 -13.06 1.60
CA CYS A 3 -20.48 -12.23 2.81
C CYS A 3 -19.92 -12.95 4.06
N ARG A 4 -19.40 -14.18 3.90
CA ARG A 4 -18.87 -15.02 5.01
C ARG A 4 -17.34 -14.99 5.12
N ARG A 5 -16.63 -14.26 4.26
CA ARG A 5 -15.16 -14.19 4.29
C ARG A 5 -14.70 -12.85 4.87
N SER A 6 -13.66 -12.91 5.71
CA SER A 6 -13.04 -11.72 6.30
C SER A 6 -11.75 -11.36 5.57
N ALA A 7 -11.42 -10.07 5.52
CA ALA A 7 -10.20 -9.58 4.91
C ALA A 7 -9.62 -8.38 5.69
N ILE A 8 -8.29 -8.25 5.64
CA ILE A 8 -7.53 -7.09 6.11
C ILE A 8 -6.82 -6.51 4.88
N ILE A 9 -7.14 -5.26 4.55
CA ILE A 9 -6.54 -4.55 3.40
C ILE A 9 -5.73 -3.39 3.94
N ASN A 10 -4.41 -3.53 3.90
CA ASN A 10 -3.48 -2.50 4.37
C ASN A 10 -3.22 -1.48 3.25
N MET A 11 -3.50 -0.21 3.51
CA MET A 11 -3.24 0.88 2.55
C MET A 11 -1.76 1.24 2.52
N SER A 12 -1.05 0.77 1.50
CA SER A 12 0.38 1.00 1.28
C SER A 12 0.64 2.00 0.14
N THR A 13 1.87 2.05 -0.36
CA THR A 13 2.31 2.95 -1.42
C THR A 13 3.42 2.30 -2.25
N VAL A 14 3.54 2.66 -3.53
CA VAL A 14 4.67 2.22 -4.37
C VAL A 14 6.02 2.66 -3.80
N LEU A 15 6.06 3.77 -3.06
CA LEU A 15 7.28 4.31 -2.44
C LEU A 15 7.86 3.40 -1.35
N ALA A 16 7.08 2.43 -0.85
CA ALA A 16 7.50 1.43 0.13
C ALA A 16 8.28 0.25 -0.49
N SER A 17 8.31 0.15 -1.81
CA SER A 17 9.05 -0.90 -2.50
C SER A 17 10.55 -0.65 -2.39
N VAL A 18 11.24 -1.50 -1.64
CA VAL A 18 12.71 -1.49 -1.55
C VAL A 18 13.32 -1.69 -2.95
N LYS A 19 12.74 -2.59 -3.76
CA LYS A 19 13.19 -2.84 -5.13
C LYS A 19 13.09 -1.61 -6.03
N LYS A 20 11.98 -0.85 -5.96
CA LYS A 20 11.78 0.37 -6.76
C LYS A 20 12.34 1.63 -6.09
N CYS A 21 13.06 1.52 -4.98
CA CYS A 21 13.61 2.67 -4.29
C CYS A 21 14.51 3.53 -5.21
N PRO A 22 15.46 2.97 -5.99
CA PRO A 22 16.30 3.77 -6.87
C PRO A 22 15.51 4.58 -7.92
N GLU A 23 14.42 4.01 -8.45
CA GLU A 23 13.56 4.65 -9.45
C GLU A 23 12.69 5.77 -8.84
N THR A 24 12.23 5.57 -7.60
CA THR A 24 11.23 6.44 -6.97
C THR A 24 11.81 7.45 -6.00
N PHE A 25 13.06 7.28 -5.54
CA PHE A 25 13.64 8.09 -4.46
C PHE A 25 13.66 9.58 -4.77
N GLN A 26 14.07 9.94 -5.99
CA GLN A 26 14.16 11.33 -6.43
C GLN A 26 12.80 12.03 -6.52
N MET A 27 11.71 11.28 -6.72
CA MET A 27 10.36 11.85 -6.75
C MET A 27 9.89 12.31 -5.36
N ALA A 28 10.33 11.64 -4.29
CA ALA A 28 9.92 11.95 -2.94
C ALA A 28 10.86 11.34 -1.88
N GLN A 29 11.75 12.14 -1.31
CA GLN A 29 12.73 11.70 -0.30
C GLN A 29 12.14 11.65 1.13
N MET A 30 10.94 11.08 1.27
CA MET A 30 10.19 11.05 2.53
C MET A 30 10.57 9.82 3.38
N TYR A 31 11.71 9.87 4.07
CA TYR A 31 12.23 8.73 4.84
C TYR A 31 11.20 8.11 5.80
N PRO A 32 10.53 8.87 6.70
CA PRO A 32 9.57 8.26 7.65
C PRO A 32 8.36 7.63 6.97
N TYR A 33 7.89 8.25 5.88
CA TYR A 33 6.75 7.73 5.12
C TYR A 33 7.10 6.43 4.39
N ARG A 34 8.29 6.37 3.77
CA ARG A 34 8.78 5.16 3.11
C ARG A 34 9.01 4.02 4.09
N THR A 35 9.71 4.28 5.19
CA THR A 35 10.05 3.25 6.18
C THR A 35 8.81 2.71 6.88
N SER A 36 7.87 3.57 7.27
CA SER A 36 6.60 3.13 7.88
C SER A 36 5.77 2.26 6.93
N LYS A 37 5.70 2.60 5.63
CA LYS A 37 4.97 1.81 4.65
C LYS A 37 5.72 0.52 4.24
N ALA A 38 7.04 0.51 4.28
CA ALA A 38 7.83 -0.71 4.11
C ALA A 38 7.63 -1.66 5.30
N ALA A 39 7.60 -1.14 6.53
CA ALA A 39 7.24 -1.90 7.73
C ALA A 39 5.80 -2.44 7.64
N LEU A 40 4.84 -1.64 7.14
CA LEU A 40 3.46 -2.09 6.88
C LEU A 40 3.40 -3.24 5.85
N ASN A 41 4.24 -3.24 4.82
CA ASN A 41 4.33 -4.35 3.88
C ASN A 41 4.84 -5.62 4.56
N MET A 42 5.84 -5.54 5.43
CA MET A 42 6.30 -6.69 6.21
C MET A 42 5.21 -7.19 7.17
N LEU A 43 4.55 -6.29 7.89
CA LEU A 43 3.42 -6.62 8.76
C LEU A 43 2.32 -7.37 7.99
N THR A 44 2.03 -6.94 6.77
CA THR A 44 1.05 -7.60 5.90
C THR A 44 1.44 -9.05 5.61
N CYS A 45 2.73 -9.32 5.31
CA CYS A 45 3.22 -10.68 5.12
C CYS A 45 3.08 -11.53 6.41
N CYS A 46 3.47 -10.99 7.55
CA CYS A 46 3.33 -11.67 8.84
C CYS A 46 1.86 -12.00 9.14
N GLN A 47 0.96 -11.03 9.03
CA GLN A 47 -0.48 -11.23 9.24
C GLN A 47 -1.09 -12.24 8.26
N ALA A 48 -0.62 -12.28 7.01
CA ALA A 48 -1.07 -13.24 6.02
C ALA A 48 -0.73 -14.68 6.42
N GLU A 49 0.48 -14.92 6.94
CA GLU A 49 0.88 -16.23 7.47
C GLU A 49 0.12 -16.57 8.76
N ASP A 50 0.05 -15.63 9.71
CA ASP A 50 -0.63 -15.84 11.00
C ASP A 50 -2.11 -16.20 10.84
N PHE A 51 -2.82 -15.51 9.94
CA PHE A 51 -4.26 -15.69 9.77
C PHE A 51 -4.66 -16.64 8.65
N LYS A 52 -3.69 -17.26 7.96
CA LYS A 52 -3.90 -18.23 6.89
C LYS A 52 -4.85 -19.36 7.30
N HIS A 53 -4.64 -19.94 8.48
CA HIS A 53 -5.44 -21.05 9.02
C HIS A 53 -6.90 -20.65 9.32
N ARG A 54 -7.18 -19.36 9.48
CA ARG A 54 -8.52 -18.80 9.73
C ARG A 54 -9.24 -18.42 8.43
N GLY A 55 -8.59 -18.58 7.27
CA GLY A 55 -9.16 -18.20 5.98
C GLY A 55 -9.36 -16.69 5.81
N ILE A 56 -8.60 -15.86 6.55
CA ILE A 56 -8.65 -14.39 6.43
C ILE A 56 -7.68 -13.96 5.33
N LEU A 57 -8.18 -13.23 4.33
CA LEU A 57 -7.33 -12.63 3.31
C LEU A 57 -6.59 -11.43 3.92
N VAL A 58 -5.27 -11.38 3.79
CA VAL A 58 -4.49 -10.20 4.16
C VAL A 58 -3.66 -9.76 2.97
N THR A 59 -3.76 -8.48 2.59
CA THR A 59 -2.97 -7.92 1.49
C THR A 59 -2.73 -6.42 1.68
N ALA A 60 -1.72 -5.91 0.99
CA ALA A 60 -1.39 -4.49 0.94
C ALA A 60 -1.62 -3.96 -0.47
N ILE A 61 -2.24 -2.78 -0.58
CA ILE A 61 -2.52 -2.15 -1.88
C ILE A 61 -1.91 -0.76 -1.97
N HIS A 62 -1.37 -0.42 -3.13
CA HIS A 62 -1.06 0.95 -3.49
C HIS A 62 -2.28 1.55 -4.20
N PRO A 63 -2.89 2.63 -3.68
CA PRO A 63 -4.10 3.21 -4.28
C PRO A 63 -3.85 4.03 -5.55
N GLY A 64 -2.61 4.07 -6.07
CA GLY A 64 -2.18 5.10 -7.01
C GLY A 64 -1.85 6.41 -6.30
N TRP A 65 -1.53 7.45 -7.09
CA TRP A 65 -1.45 8.81 -6.59
C TRP A 65 -2.84 9.43 -6.69
N VAL A 66 -3.51 9.59 -5.55
CA VAL A 66 -4.93 9.99 -5.49
C VAL A 66 -5.06 11.44 -5.07
N ARG A 67 -5.97 12.19 -5.72
CA ARG A 67 -6.27 13.58 -5.39
C ARG A 67 -6.97 13.67 -4.02
N THR A 68 -6.17 13.89 -2.99
CA THR A 68 -6.57 14.10 -1.59
C THR A 68 -5.68 15.18 -0.97
N GLU A 69 -5.90 15.56 0.29
CA GLU A 69 -4.98 16.46 1.00
C GLU A 69 -3.54 15.93 1.03
N MET A 70 -3.36 14.61 1.25
CA MET A 70 -2.02 13.98 1.24
C MET A 70 -1.42 13.91 -0.18
N GLY A 71 -2.25 13.67 -1.20
CA GLY A 71 -1.79 13.59 -2.59
C GLY A 71 -1.51 14.94 -3.24
N GLY A 72 -2.10 16.00 -2.71
CA GLY A 72 -2.00 17.35 -3.24
C GLY A 72 -2.90 17.61 -4.47
N PRO A 73 -3.08 18.89 -4.83
CA PRO A 73 -3.98 19.28 -5.92
C PRO A 73 -3.41 18.98 -7.31
N GLN A 74 -2.10 18.74 -7.43
CA GLN A 74 -1.38 18.48 -8.68
C GLN A 74 -1.69 17.10 -9.30
N VAL A 75 -2.42 16.23 -8.60
CA VAL A 75 -2.83 14.93 -9.13
C VAL A 75 -3.83 15.14 -10.27
N SER A 76 -3.40 14.83 -11.48
CA SER A 76 -4.27 14.80 -12.66
C SER A 76 -5.29 13.67 -12.52
N LEU A 77 -6.57 14.01 -12.62
CA LEU A 77 -7.66 13.05 -12.69
C LEU A 77 -7.66 12.39 -14.08
N HIS A 78 -6.76 11.43 -14.31
CA HIS A 78 -6.85 10.58 -15.50
C HIS A 78 -7.88 9.48 -15.22
N TYR A 79 -9.14 9.75 -15.56
CA TYR A 79 -10.18 8.73 -15.64
C TYR A 79 -9.99 7.96 -16.94
N THR A 80 -9.29 6.83 -16.90
CA THR A 80 -9.38 5.83 -17.97
C THR A 80 -10.37 4.77 -17.49
N LEU A 81 -11.58 4.80 -18.08
CA LEU A 81 -12.55 3.71 -18.01
C LEU A 81 -12.06 2.52 -18.85
#